data_AF-A0A2D8XAW9-F1
#
_entry.id   AF-A0A2D8XAW9-F1
#
_cell.length_a   1.000
_cell.length_b   1.000
_cell.length_c   1.000
_cell.angle_alpha   90.00
_cell.angle_beta   90.00
_cell.angle_gamma   90.00
#
_symmetry.space_group_name_H-M   'P 1'
#
loop_
_entity.id
_entity.type
_entity.pdbx_description
1 polymer ?
#
loop_
_entity_poly.entity_id
_entity_poly.type
_entity_poly.pdbx_seq_one_letter_code
_entity_poly.pdbx_strand_id
1 'polypeptide(L)'
;MLTPSIKANHYNKLSHDEYAHWYASQVGVIEGDIVSAGKKRSLHLIEKAVDALLQPVVVEEVIDVLPEEVFEAASELATPEDIGDSEDFPTELTYDAMTVKELKALCKERGLPVYGTKAELALRLKRNDEGISESPTETEAPADEAAAEEESDTPAEEAAVTTGETNDQNDSSKQELIDETE
;
A
#
# COMPACT_ATOMS: atom_id res chain seq x y z
N MET A 1 3.99 -6.36 -11.15
CA MET A 1 3.23 -6.34 -9.88
C MET A 1 2.24 -5.18 -9.93
N LEU A 2 0.99 -5.38 -9.50
CA LEU A 2 -0.02 -4.30 -9.43
C LEU A 2 0.33 -3.32 -8.30
N THR A 3 0.54 -2.05 -8.61
CA THR A 3 0.78 -1.02 -7.59
C THR A 3 -0.55 -0.53 -6.98
N PRO A 4 -0.55 -0.06 -5.72
CA PRO A 4 -1.77 0.45 -5.07
C PRO A 4 -2.47 1.56 -5.87
N SER A 5 -1.69 2.42 -6.52
CA SER A 5 -2.22 3.52 -7.35
C SER A 5 -2.96 3.03 -8.58
N ILE A 6 -2.48 1.96 -9.23
CA ILE A 6 -3.16 1.34 -10.38
C ILE A 6 -4.48 0.72 -9.92
N LYS A 7 -4.45 -0.03 -8.81
CA LYS A 7 -5.66 -0.66 -8.24
C LYS A 7 -6.73 0.38 -7.92
N ALA A 8 -6.37 1.46 -7.22
CA ALA A 8 -7.28 2.54 -6.87
C ALA A 8 -7.83 3.28 -8.11
N ASN A 9 -7.00 3.49 -9.14
CA ASN A 9 -7.44 4.12 -10.39
C ASN A 9 -8.52 3.29 -11.10
N HIS A 10 -8.35 1.97 -11.15
CA HIS A 10 -9.33 1.06 -11.73
C HIS A 10 -10.60 0.96 -10.88
N TYR A 11 -10.47 0.86 -9.56
CA TYR A 11 -11.61 0.82 -8.65
C TYR A 11 -12.52 2.06 -8.75
N ASN A 12 -11.94 3.23 -9.01
CA ASN A 12 -12.71 4.47 -9.17
C ASN A 12 -13.35 4.62 -10.56
N LYS A 13 -12.89 3.85 -11.56
CA LYS A 13 -13.34 3.94 -12.96
C LYS A 13 -14.32 2.83 -13.34
N LEU A 14 -14.17 1.66 -12.75
CA LEU A 14 -14.99 0.48 -13.02
C LEU A 14 -16.02 0.30 -11.90
N SER A 15 -17.13 -0.35 -12.19
CA SER A 15 -18.03 -0.83 -11.15
C SER A 15 -17.34 -1.88 -10.27
N HIS A 16 -17.88 -2.13 -9.07
CA HIS A 16 -17.29 -3.10 -8.14
C HIS A 16 -17.18 -4.51 -8.75
N ASP A 17 -18.18 -4.92 -9.52
CA ASP A 17 -18.21 -6.22 -10.22
C ASP A 17 -17.15 -6.27 -11.34
N GLU A 18 -17.07 -5.22 -12.15
CA GLU A 18 -16.06 -5.13 -13.22
C GLU A 18 -14.64 -5.05 -12.66
N TYR A 19 -14.44 -4.35 -11.54
CA TYR A 19 -13.16 -4.32 -10.83
C TYR A 19 -12.78 -5.71 -10.31
N ALA A 20 -13.73 -6.46 -9.74
CA ALA A 20 -13.48 -7.82 -9.27
C ALA A 20 -13.01 -8.72 -10.43
N HIS A 21 -13.66 -8.65 -11.59
CA HIS A 21 -13.24 -9.37 -12.80
C HIS A 21 -11.87 -8.95 -13.32
N TRP A 22 -11.62 -7.63 -13.40
CA TRP A 22 -10.33 -7.10 -13.81
C TRP A 22 -9.21 -7.57 -12.87
N TYR A 23 -9.40 -7.46 -11.56
CA TYR A 23 -8.43 -7.88 -10.55
C TYR A 23 -8.22 -9.40 -10.57
N ALA A 24 -9.29 -10.19 -10.68
CA ALA A 24 -9.21 -11.65 -10.82
C ALA A 24 -8.37 -12.06 -12.04
N SER A 25 -8.54 -11.38 -13.18
CA SER A 25 -7.70 -11.61 -14.36
C SER A 25 -6.22 -11.28 -14.14
N GLN A 26 -5.88 -10.32 -13.28
CA GLN A 26 -4.48 -9.98 -12.97
C GLN A 26 -3.83 -10.99 -12.02
N VAL A 27 -4.61 -11.59 -11.12
CA VAL A 27 -4.14 -12.58 -10.14
C VAL A 27 -4.20 -14.02 -10.69
N GLY A 28 -4.82 -14.22 -11.86
CA GLY A 28 -4.94 -15.53 -12.51
C GLY A 28 -6.16 -16.34 -12.07
N VAL A 29 -7.12 -15.69 -11.40
CA VAL A 29 -8.41 -16.30 -11.03
C VAL A 29 -9.36 -16.17 -12.22
N ILE A 30 -9.50 -17.25 -12.98
CA ILE A 30 -10.44 -17.34 -14.12
C ILE A 30 -11.72 -18.10 -13.78
N GLU A 31 -11.72 -18.82 -12.65
CA GLU A 31 -12.83 -19.65 -12.19
C GLU A 31 -13.18 -19.29 -10.73
N GLY A 32 -14.46 -19.39 -10.38
CA GLY A 32 -14.99 -19.04 -9.06
C GLY A 32 -16.07 -17.95 -9.10
N ASP A 33 -16.70 -17.70 -7.94
CA ASP A 33 -17.80 -16.74 -7.82
C ASP A 33 -17.28 -15.30 -7.65
N ILE A 34 -16.67 -14.77 -8.70
CA ILE A 34 -16.07 -13.42 -8.74
C ILE A 34 -17.14 -12.34 -8.56
N VAL A 35 -18.37 -12.58 -9.00
CA VAL A 35 -19.50 -11.66 -8.85
C VAL A 35 -19.84 -11.45 -7.37
N SER A 36 -19.76 -12.51 -6.56
CA SER A 36 -19.91 -12.39 -5.10
C SER A 36 -18.81 -11.54 -4.44
N ALA A 37 -17.60 -11.50 -5.01
CA ALA A 37 -16.55 -10.58 -4.58
C ALA A 37 -16.88 -9.12 -4.93
N GLY A 38 -17.42 -8.86 -6.12
CA GLY A 38 -17.85 -7.53 -6.57
C GLY A 38 -18.99 -6.91 -5.75
N LYS A 39 -19.80 -7.73 -5.05
CA LYS A 39 -20.85 -7.23 -4.15
C LYS A 39 -20.32 -6.47 -2.92
N LYS A 40 -19.01 -6.53 -2.66
CA LYS A 40 -18.36 -5.77 -1.58
C LYS A 40 -18.16 -4.31 -2.00
N ARG A 41 -18.44 -3.38 -1.09
CA ARG A 41 -18.37 -1.93 -1.34
C ARG A 41 -16.98 -1.31 -1.13
N SER A 42 -15.95 -2.11 -0.88
CA SER A 42 -14.61 -1.59 -0.65
C SER A 42 -13.55 -2.39 -1.39
N LEU A 43 -12.58 -1.68 -1.95
CA LEU A 43 -11.45 -2.21 -2.71
C LEU A 43 -10.77 -3.37 -1.96
N HIS A 44 -10.41 -3.17 -0.69
CA HIS A 44 -9.72 -4.19 0.10
C HIS A 44 -10.57 -5.45 0.32
N LEU A 45 -11.90 -5.32 0.46
CA LEU A 45 -12.77 -6.48 0.63
C LEU A 45 -12.94 -7.26 -0.67
N ILE A 46 -12.98 -6.58 -1.82
CA ILE A 46 -13.01 -7.23 -3.13
C ILE A 46 -11.70 -7.99 -3.34
N GLU A 47 -10.55 -7.34 -3.13
CA GLU A 47 -9.23 -7.97 -3.29
C GLU A 47 -9.09 -9.19 -2.39
N LYS A 48 -9.43 -9.07 -1.11
CA LYS A 48 -9.40 -10.19 -0.17
C LYS A 48 -10.32 -11.34 -0.60
N ALA A 49 -11.49 -11.05 -1.15
CA ALA A 49 -12.41 -12.07 -1.61
C ALA A 49 -11.90 -12.78 -2.87
N VAL A 50 -11.30 -12.04 -3.82
CA VAL A 50 -10.68 -12.63 -5.02
C VAL A 50 -9.43 -13.44 -4.67
N ASP A 51 -8.57 -12.93 -3.79
CA ASP A 51 -7.38 -13.65 -3.32
C ASP A 51 -7.77 -14.94 -2.56
N ALA A 52 -8.92 -14.97 -1.89
CA ALA A 52 -9.43 -16.19 -1.25
C ALA A 52 -9.90 -17.25 -2.26
N LEU A 53 -10.23 -16.86 -3.50
CA LEU A 53 -10.54 -17.79 -4.60
C LEU A 53 -9.27 -18.33 -5.27
N LEU A 54 -8.13 -17.69 -5.04
CA LEU A 54 -6.82 -18.22 -5.40
C LEU A 54 -6.55 -19.41 -4.48
N GLN A 55 -7.06 -20.57 -4.85
CA GLN A 55 -6.82 -21.80 -4.11
C GLN A 55 -5.30 -22.01 -3.98
N PRO A 56 -4.78 -22.35 -2.80
CA PRO A 56 -3.41 -22.80 -2.71
C PRO A 56 -3.34 -24.08 -3.54
N VAL A 57 -2.70 -24.01 -4.70
CA VAL A 57 -2.17 -25.20 -5.36
C VAL A 57 -1.18 -25.77 -4.35
N VAL A 58 -1.66 -26.70 -3.54
CA VAL A 58 -0.82 -27.70 -2.91
C VAL A 58 -0.22 -28.42 -4.11
N VAL A 59 0.98 -27.99 -4.50
CA VAL A 59 1.85 -28.82 -5.32
C VAL A 59 2.24 -29.96 -4.39
N GLU A 60 1.32 -30.91 -4.17
CA GLU A 60 1.71 -32.28 -3.90
C GLU A 60 2.42 -32.71 -5.18
N GLU A 61 3.72 -32.46 -5.21
CA GLU A 61 4.61 -33.15 -6.12
C GLU A 61 4.41 -34.64 -5.86
N VAL A 62 3.74 -35.25 -6.81
CA VAL A 62 3.45 -36.67 -6.91
C VAL A 62 4.79 -37.40 -6.95
N ILE A 63 5.26 -37.86 -5.79
CA ILE A 63 6.30 -38.88 -5.68
C ILE A 63 5.61 -40.21 -6.02
N ASP A 64 5.52 -40.50 -7.31
CA ASP A 64 5.06 -41.80 -7.79
C ASP A 64 6.19 -42.83 -7.65
N VAL A 65 5.84 -43.98 -7.05
CA VAL A 65 6.53 -45.30 -7.05
C VAL A 65 7.37 -45.68 -5.80
N LEU A 66 6.65 -46.33 -4.87
CA LEU A 66 7.00 -47.48 -3.97
C LEU A 66 7.99 -48.52 -4.55
N PRO A 67 8.69 -49.38 -3.75
CA PRO A 67 8.17 -50.06 -2.54
C PRO A 67 9.13 -50.04 -1.32
N GLU A 68 8.60 -49.88 -0.11
CA GLU A 68 8.31 -50.97 0.85
C GLU A 68 9.57 -51.76 1.25
N GLU A 69 10.29 -51.33 2.31
CA GLU A 69 10.88 -52.25 3.29
C GLU A 69 10.90 -51.60 4.69
N VAL A 70 10.16 -52.27 5.57
CA VAL A 70 10.21 -52.27 7.03
C VAL A 70 11.62 -52.15 7.62
N PHE A 71 11.84 -51.21 8.54
CA PHE A 71 12.59 -51.53 9.75
C PHE A 71 12.26 -50.59 10.91
N GLU A 72 11.87 -51.21 12.01
CA GLU A 72 11.56 -50.59 13.29
C GLU A 72 12.81 -50.21 14.11
N ALA A 73 12.60 -49.30 15.06
CA ALA A 73 13.25 -49.26 16.37
C ALA A 73 14.78 -49.00 16.48
N ALA A 74 15.12 -47.79 16.94
CA ALA A 74 16.10 -47.44 18.00
C ALA A 74 16.32 -45.91 17.92
N SER A 75 15.99 -45.09 18.92
CA SER A 75 16.68 -44.91 20.20
C SER A 75 18.16 -44.54 20.08
N GLU A 76 18.52 -43.45 20.77
CA GLU A 76 19.87 -42.94 21.11
C GLU A 76 20.64 -42.04 20.14
N LEU A 77 20.66 -40.75 20.52
CA LEU A 77 21.82 -39.95 20.96
C LEU A 77 23.12 -39.88 20.10
N ALA A 78 23.62 -38.64 19.97
CA ALA A 78 24.96 -38.18 19.54
C ALA A 78 25.11 -37.93 18.01
N THR A 79 25.68 -36.84 17.49
CA THR A 79 26.67 -35.86 18.00
C THR A 79 26.46 -34.47 17.35
N PRO A 80 26.89 -33.37 18.01
CA PRO A 80 26.99 -32.04 17.41
C PRO A 80 28.21 -31.96 16.47
N GLU A 81 28.29 -30.88 15.69
CA GLU A 81 29.41 -30.48 14.82
C GLU A 81 29.31 -30.97 13.37
N ASP A 82 28.61 -30.18 12.53
CA ASP A 82 29.17 -29.58 11.30
C ASP A 82 28.12 -28.62 10.72
N ILE A 83 28.08 -27.37 11.19
CA ILE A 83 27.33 -26.32 10.51
C ILE A 83 28.18 -25.94 9.31
N GLY A 84 27.90 -26.62 8.20
CA GLY A 84 28.41 -26.29 6.88
C GLY A 84 28.11 -24.83 6.59
N ASP A 85 29.18 -24.03 6.64
CA ASP A 85 29.37 -22.78 5.96
C ASP A 85 28.88 -22.95 4.51
N SER A 86 27.69 -22.44 4.21
CA SER A 86 27.18 -22.38 2.85
C SER A 86 26.34 -21.12 2.70
N GLU A 87 26.97 -20.20 1.96
CA GLU A 87 26.35 -19.19 1.11
C GLU A 87 25.86 -17.94 1.85
N ASP A 88 26.78 -16.99 2.03
CA ASP A 88 26.83 -15.72 1.27
C ASP A 88 25.49 -15.29 0.61
N PHE A 89 24.41 -15.24 1.40
CA PHE A 89 23.30 -14.37 1.09
C PHE A 89 23.75 -12.96 1.50
N PRO A 90 23.70 -11.96 0.60
CA PRO A 90 23.95 -10.59 1.01
C PRO A 90 22.99 -10.32 2.15
N THR A 91 23.54 -10.07 3.33
CA THR A 91 22.79 -9.64 4.51
C THR A 91 22.22 -8.28 4.14
N GLU A 92 21.06 -8.29 3.48
CA GLU A 92 20.30 -7.12 3.06
C GLU A 92 19.93 -6.33 4.31
N LEU A 93 20.87 -5.51 4.81
CA LEU A 93 20.74 -4.43 5.77
C LEU A 93 19.39 -4.42 6.49
N THR A 94 19.16 -5.41 7.36
CA THR A 94 17.86 -5.61 8.04
C THR A 94 17.74 -4.67 9.24
N TYR A 95 17.89 -3.36 8.99
CA TYR A 95 17.63 -2.32 9.99
C TYR A 95 16.20 -2.38 10.54
N ASP A 96 15.27 -3.01 9.80
CA ASP A 96 13.90 -3.25 10.27
C ASP A 96 13.82 -4.26 11.42
N ALA A 97 14.75 -5.23 11.49
CA ALA A 97 14.82 -6.22 12.57
C ALA A 97 15.44 -5.66 13.86
N MET A 98 16.21 -4.56 13.77
CA MET A 98 16.85 -3.93 14.93
C MET A 98 15.86 -3.17 15.80
N THR A 99 16.17 -3.03 17.08
CA THR A 99 15.41 -2.21 18.02
C THR A 99 15.72 -0.72 17.83
N VAL A 100 14.80 0.15 18.27
CA VAL A 100 14.99 1.62 18.20
C VAL A 100 16.25 2.07 18.93
N LYS A 101 16.65 1.37 20.00
CA LYS A 101 17.88 1.70 20.76
C LYS A 101 19.13 1.45 19.91
N GLU A 102 19.17 0.32 19.22
CA GLU A 102 20.28 -0.06 18.33
C GLU A 102 20.35 0.87 17.13
N LEU A 103 19.22 1.16 16.48
CA LEU A 103 19.17 2.12 15.37
C LEU A 103 19.64 3.52 15.80
N LYS A 104 19.27 3.98 17.00
CA LYS A 104 19.75 5.26 17.53
C LYS A 104 21.25 5.25 17.82
N ALA A 105 21.78 4.13 18.33
CA ALA A 105 23.21 3.98 18.57
C ALA A 105 24.00 4.07 17.25
N LEU A 106 23.55 3.35 16.21
CA LEU A 106 24.16 3.38 14.88
C LEU A 106 24.07 4.76 14.22
N CYS A 107 22.91 5.43 14.31
CA CYS A 107 22.79 6.80 13.82
C CYS A 107 23.78 7.73 14.53
N LYS A 108 23.92 7.62 15.85
CA LYS A 108 24.86 8.46 16.62
C LYS A 108 26.32 8.19 16.25
N GLU A 109 26.69 6.93 16.09
CA GLU A 109 28.04 6.51 15.67
C GLU A 109 28.40 7.07 14.29
N ARG A 110 27.43 7.09 13.38
CA ARG A 110 27.58 7.62 12.01
C ARG A 110 27.35 9.14 11.89
N GLY A 111 27.09 9.84 13.01
CA GLY A 111 26.82 11.28 13.01
C GLY A 111 25.47 11.69 12.39
N LEU A 112 24.54 10.74 12.24
CA LEU A 112 23.20 10.96 11.69
C LEU A 112 22.21 11.40 12.79
N PRO A 113 21.20 12.20 12.44
CA PRO A 113 20.16 12.61 13.38
C PRO A 113 19.40 11.41 13.97
N VAL A 114 19.25 11.40 15.30
CA VAL A 114 18.63 10.34 16.12
C VAL A 114 17.17 10.61 16.52
N TYR A 115 16.59 11.69 16.01
CA TYR A 115 15.16 11.98 16.14
C TYR A 115 14.38 11.30 15.00
N GLY A 116 13.10 10.99 15.27
CA GLY A 116 12.20 10.37 14.31
C GLY A 116 11.63 9.02 14.78
N THR A 117 10.86 8.39 13.89
CA THR A 117 10.28 7.06 14.10
C THR A 117 11.30 5.95 13.81
N LYS A 118 11.04 4.72 14.26
CA LYS A 118 11.90 3.55 14.00
C LYS A 118 12.22 3.40 12.51
N ALA A 119 11.19 3.48 11.67
CA ALA A 119 11.31 3.36 10.22
C ALA A 119 12.19 4.47 9.62
N GLU A 120 12.04 5.70 10.10
CA GLU A 120 12.85 6.83 9.62
C GLU A 120 14.34 6.67 9.97
N LEU A 121 14.65 6.15 11.16
CA LEU A 121 16.03 5.85 11.55
C LEU A 121 16.61 4.72 10.70
N ALA A 122 15.84 3.65 10.44
CA ALA A 122 16.26 2.53 9.60
C ALA A 122 16.51 2.95 8.15
N LEU A 123 15.61 3.77 7.58
CA LEU A 123 15.74 4.29 6.22
C LEU A 123 16.95 5.23 6.10
N ARG A 124 17.18 6.08 7.10
CA ARG A 124 18.35 6.98 7.15
C ARG A 124 19.67 6.22 7.19
N LEU A 125 19.73 5.12 7.95
CA LEU A 125 20.90 4.23 7.96
C LEU A 125 21.07 3.55 6.60
N LYS A 126 20.02 2.90 6.08
CA LYS A 126 20.06 2.23 4.78
C LYS A 126 20.56 3.14 3.66
N ARG A 127 20.04 4.36 3.60
CA ARG A 127 20.46 5.38 2.64
C ARG A 127 21.93 5.78 2.78
N ASN A 128 22.42 5.85 4.02
CA ASN A 128 23.81 6.16 4.32
C ASN A 128 24.76 5.03 3.89
N ASP A 129 24.37 3.76 4.07
CA ASP A 129 25.15 2.60 3.56
C ASP A 129 25.14 2.50 2.04
N GLU A 130 24.01 2.84 1.39
CA GLU A 130 23.88 2.89 -0.07
C GLU A 130 24.71 4.02 -0.70
N GLY A 131 25.40 4.85 0.10
CA GLY A 131 26.22 5.97 -0.38
C GLY A 131 25.39 7.08 -1.02
N ILE A 132 24.06 7.03 -0.90
CA ILE A 132 23.13 8.06 -1.38
C ILE A 132 23.08 9.15 -0.31
N SER A 133 24.23 9.78 -0.08
CA SER A 133 24.30 11.04 0.65
C SER A 133 23.53 12.05 -0.19
N GLU A 134 22.31 12.39 0.25
CA GLU A 134 21.62 13.56 -0.26
C GLU A 134 22.47 14.74 0.15
N SER A 135 23.38 15.16 -0.73
CA SER A 135 23.98 16.48 -0.64
C SER A 135 22.80 17.45 -0.66
N PRO A 136 22.52 18.20 0.43
CA PRO A 136 21.66 19.35 0.30
C PRO A 136 22.40 20.24 -0.70
N THR A 137 21.82 20.46 -1.88
CA THR A 137 22.26 21.57 -2.71
C THR A 137 22.09 22.81 -1.84
N GLU A 138 23.24 23.33 -1.39
CA GLU A 138 23.47 24.69 -0.90
C GLU A 138 22.49 25.65 -1.59
N THR A 139 21.72 26.40 -0.81
CA THR A 139 22.10 27.77 -0.45
C THR A 139 22.33 28.61 -1.70
N GLU A 140 21.31 29.37 -2.10
CA GLU A 140 21.43 30.81 -2.31
C GLU A 140 20.03 31.42 -2.49
N ALA A 141 19.50 31.91 -1.39
CA ALA A 141 18.70 33.15 -1.37
C ALA A 141 19.42 34.07 -0.37
N PRO A 142 19.28 35.40 -0.38
CA PRO A 142 18.80 36.36 -1.40
C PRO A 142 19.74 37.60 -1.55
N ALA A 143 19.76 38.28 -2.71
CA ALA A 143 20.36 39.62 -2.96
C ALA A 143 20.61 39.73 -4.48
N ASP A 144 20.45 40.83 -5.21
CA ASP A 144 20.04 42.20 -4.96
C ASP A 144 19.97 42.85 -6.36
N GLU A 145 19.15 43.89 -6.48
CA GLU A 145 19.15 44.91 -7.54
C GLU A 145 18.62 44.53 -8.95
N ALA A 146 17.91 45.37 -9.69
CA ALA A 146 17.19 46.62 -9.47
C ALA A 146 16.62 47.04 -10.85
N ALA A 147 15.57 47.87 -10.83
CA ALA A 147 15.10 48.73 -11.91
C ALA A 147 14.45 48.04 -13.13
N ALA A 148 13.39 48.51 -13.78
CA ALA A 148 12.44 49.62 -13.73
C ALA A 148 11.53 49.33 -14.98
N GLU A 149 10.25 49.63 -15.15
CA GLU A 149 9.32 50.72 -14.83
C GLU A 149 7.89 50.05 -14.83
N GLU A 150 6.89 50.40 -14.00
CA GLU A 150 5.90 51.49 -14.19
C GLU A 150 5.48 51.64 -15.68
N GLU A 151 4.21 51.78 -16.10
CA GLU A 151 3.07 52.50 -15.51
C GLU A 151 1.75 52.19 -16.29
N SER A 152 0.63 52.66 -15.71
CA SER A 152 -0.81 52.69 -16.14
C SER A 152 -1.70 51.55 -15.62
N ASP A 153 -2.54 51.71 -14.56
CA ASP A 153 -3.55 52.76 -14.23
C ASP A 153 -4.58 52.88 -15.38
N THR A 154 -5.89 52.60 -15.32
CA THR A 154 -7.00 52.59 -14.31
C THR A 154 -8.25 52.00 -15.04
N PRO A 155 -9.53 52.10 -14.58
CA PRO A 155 -10.17 51.98 -13.27
C PRO A 155 -11.40 51.02 -13.26
N ALA A 156 -11.98 50.87 -12.07
CA ALA A 156 -13.25 50.22 -11.77
C ALA A 156 -14.51 50.87 -12.42
N GLU A 157 -15.46 50.02 -12.84
CA GLU A 157 -16.93 50.19 -12.90
C GLU A 157 -17.47 48.80 -13.34
N GLU A 158 -18.62 48.23 -12.95
CA GLU A 158 -19.82 48.73 -12.29
C GLU A 158 -20.66 47.52 -11.82
N ALA A 159 -21.58 47.82 -10.91
CA ALA A 159 -22.74 47.08 -10.39
C ALA A 159 -23.30 45.90 -11.25
N ALA A 160 -23.54 44.72 -10.67
CA ALA A 160 -24.75 44.34 -9.92
C ALA A 160 -26.08 44.37 -10.72
N VAL A 161 -26.57 43.19 -11.15
CA VAL A 161 -27.99 42.76 -11.21
C VAL A 161 -27.96 41.29 -11.68
N THR A 162 -28.51 40.29 -10.97
CA THR A 162 -29.93 39.95 -10.94
C THR A 162 -30.28 39.20 -9.64
N THR A 163 -31.16 39.81 -8.86
CA THR A 163 -32.12 39.16 -7.96
C THR A 163 -33.08 38.32 -8.82
N GLY A 164 -33.40 37.07 -8.51
CA GLY A 164 -34.37 36.73 -7.47
C GLY A 164 -35.80 36.81 -8.00
N GLU A 165 -36.35 35.69 -8.50
CA GLU A 165 -37.81 35.50 -8.53
C GLU A 165 -38.13 34.06 -8.10
N THR A 166 -38.85 34.00 -6.99
CA THR A 166 -39.49 32.88 -6.33
C THR A 166 -40.69 32.39 -7.14
N ASN A 167 -40.94 31.07 -7.16
CA ASN A 167 -42.31 30.64 -6.91
C ASN A 167 -42.34 29.31 -6.14
N ASP A 168 -42.96 29.43 -4.98
CA ASP A 168 -43.33 28.43 -4.01
C ASP A 168 -44.58 27.67 -4.51
N GLN A 169 -45.04 26.69 -3.73
CA GLN A 169 -46.28 25.90 -3.86
C GLN A 169 -46.21 24.62 -4.73
N ASN A 170 -46.03 23.46 -4.08
CA ASN A 170 -47.21 22.81 -3.49
C ASN A 170 -46.82 21.71 -2.50
N ASP A 171 -47.34 21.91 -1.30
CA ASP A 171 -47.39 21.03 -0.14
C ASP A 171 -48.30 19.82 -0.40
N SER A 172 -47.85 18.63 -0.01
CA SER A 172 -48.74 17.65 0.66
C SER A 172 -47.91 16.56 1.31
N SER A 173 -47.70 16.79 2.60
CA SER A 173 -47.35 15.77 3.59
C SER A 173 -48.53 14.81 3.81
N LYS A 174 -48.27 13.49 3.84
CA LYS A 174 -48.97 12.47 4.66
C LYS A 174 -48.12 11.18 4.63
N GLN A 175 -47.36 10.87 5.69
CA GLN A 175 -47.72 10.00 6.83
C GLN A 175 -47.93 8.54 6.42
N GLU A 176 -46.99 7.66 6.77
CA GLU A 176 -47.05 6.64 7.86
C GLU A 176 -47.37 5.26 7.27
N LEU A 177 -46.47 4.27 7.32
CA LEU A 177 -46.11 3.39 8.44
C LEU A 177 -47.22 2.35 8.75
N ILE A 178 -46.76 1.09 8.89
CA ILE A 178 -47.43 -0.13 9.42
C ILE A 178 -48.50 -0.80 8.53
N ASP A 179 -48.82 -2.08 8.59
CA ASP A 179 -48.19 -3.38 8.92
C ASP A 179 -49.33 -4.41 8.74
N GLU A 180 -48.99 -5.62 8.30
CA GLU A 180 -49.74 -6.89 8.47
C GLU A 180 -51.15 -7.17 7.85
N THR A 181 -51.25 -8.47 7.50
CA THR A 181 -52.40 -9.42 7.42
C THR A 181 -53.51 -9.28 6.38
N GLU A 182 -53.54 -10.22 5.42
CA GLU A 182 -54.52 -11.33 5.38
C GLU A 182 -53.92 -12.57 4.68
#